data_AF-A0A2N3A6F5-F1
#
_entry.id   AF-A0A2N3A6F5-F1
#
_cell.length_a   1.000
_cell.length_b   1.000
_cell.length_c   1.000
_cell.angle_alpha   90.00
_cell.angle_beta   90.00
_cell.angle_gamma   90.00
#
_symmetry.space_group_name_H-M   'P 1'
#
loop_
_entity.id
_entity.type
_entity.pdbx_description
1 polymer ?
#
loop_
_entity_poly.entity_id
_entity_poly.type
_entity_poly.pdbx_seq_one_letter_code
_entity_poly.pdbx_strand_id
1 'polypeptide(L)' 'MKLLINGLSIVTMLMLFSTIVCGFWIKSNQIVEKSSIQFHAVMGSISAILTIILLIVLMVTIKKVA' A
#
# COMPACT_ATOMS: atom_id res chain seq x y z
N MET A 1 -18.79 3.57 -8.50
CA MET A 1 -18.25 2.70 -7.42
C MET A 1 -17.20 1.74 -7.95
N LYS A 2 -17.50 0.87 -8.93
CA LYS A 2 -16.51 -0.07 -9.52
C LYS A 2 -15.24 0.62 -10.08
N LEU A 3 -15.40 1.73 -10.80
CA LEU A 3 -14.28 2.52 -11.36
C LEU A 3 -13.36 3.09 -10.26
N LEU A 4 -13.94 3.60 -9.16
CA LEU A 4 -13.20 4.10 -7.99
C LEU A 4 -12.47 2.96 -7.27
N ILE A 5 -13.12 1.80 -7.10
CA ILE A 5 -12.52 0.62 -6.46
C ILE A 5 -11.36 0.09 -7.30
N ASN A 6 -11.53 0.00 -8.62
CA ASN A 6 -10.46 -0.44 -9.52
C ASN A 6 -9.27 0.53 -9.49
N GLY A 7 -9.53 1.84 -9.56
CA GLY A 7 -8.48 2.86 -9.45
C GLY A 7 -7.74 2.78 -8.12
N LEU A 8 -8.47 2.71 -7.00
CA LEU A 8 -7.89 2.56 -5.67
C LEU A 8 -7.08 1.27 -5.54
N SER A 9 -7.57 0.16 -6.07
CA SER A 9 -6.86 -1.13 -6.05
C SER A 9 -5.53 -1.07 -6.78
N ILE A 10 -5.50 -0.45 -7.97
CA ILE A 10 -4.28 -0.29 -8.76
C ILE A 10 -3.27 0.57 -7.99
N VAL A 11 -3.70 1.69 -7.43
CA VAL A 11 -2.83 2.59 -6.66
C VAL A 11 -2.29 1.88 -5.41
N THR A 12 -3.14 1.20 -4.64
CA THR A 12 -2.72 0.44 -3.46
C THR A 12 -1.71 -0.65 -3.83
N MET A 13 -1.93 -1.38 -4.92
CA MET A 13 -1.02 -2.43 -5.38
C MET A 13 0.34 -1.88 -5.80
N LEU A 14 0.35 -0.76 -6.55
CA LEU A 14 1.59 -0.06 -6.94
C LEU A 14 2.36 0.45 -5.71
N MET A 15 1.67 1.05 -4.74
CA MET A 15 2.30 1.52 -3.52
C MET A 15 2.91 0.36 -2.72
N LEU A 16 2.17 -0.72 -2.51
CA LEU A 16 2.68 -1.90 -1.80
C LEU A 16 3.93 -2.48 -2.50
N PHE A 17 3.88 -2.62 -3.82
CA PHE A 17 5.02 -3.12 -4.58
C PHE A 17 6.24 -2.19 -4.44
N SER A 18 6.03 -0.88 -4.54
CA SER A 18 7.07 0.12 -4.33
C SER A 18 7.66 0.06 -2.92
N THR A 19 6.84 -0.12 -1.88
CA THR A 19 7.31 -0.25 -0.48
C THR A 19 8.13 -1.52 -0.29
N ILE A 20 7.70 -2.66 -0.87
CA ILE A 20 8.43 -3.92 -0.79
C ILE A 20 9.79 -3.81 -1.49
N VAL A 21 9.83 -3.26 -2.70
CA VAL A 21 11.08 -3.03 -3.44
C VAL A 21 12.00 -2.09 -2.65
N CYS A 22 11.46 -1.02 -2.08
CA CYS A 22 12.21 -0.11 -1.22
C CYS A 22 12.79 -0.82 0.03
N GLY A 23 12.01 -1.68 0.68
CA GLY A 23 12.48 -2.46 1.83
C GLY A 23 13.60 -3.44 1.46
N PHE A 24 13.46 -4.13 0.32
CA PHE A 24 14.52 -4.99 -0.19
C PHE A 24 15.78 -4.22 -0.57
N TRP A 25 15.64 -3.03 -1.16
CA TRP A 25 16.77 -2.16 -1.49
C TRP A 25 17.53 -1.71 -0.23
N ILE A 26 16.81 -1.28 0.81
CA ILE A 26 17.40 -0.90 2.11
C ILE A 26 18.17 -2.09 2.69
N LYS A 27 17.57 -3.29 2.67
CA LYS A 27 18.19 -4.52 3.19
C LYS A 27 19.43 -4.91 2.38
N SER A 28 19.35 -4.89 1.05
CA SER A 28 20.44 -5.33 0.17
C SER A 28 21.66 -4.40 0.23
N ASN A 29 21.43 -3.10 0.35
CA ASN A 29 22.49 -2.09 0.37
C ASN A 29 22.90 -1.65 1.79
N GLN A 30 22.34 -2.29 2.83
CA GLN A 30 22.59 -1.97 4.24
C GLN A 30 22.42 -0.46 4.52
N ILE A 31 21.39 0.15 3.94
CA ILE A 31 21.13 1.59 4.10
C ILE A 31 20.67 1.85 5.53
N VAL A 32 21.54 2.48 6.31
CA VAL A 32 21.26 2.88 7.71
C VAL A 32 20.87 4.35 7.83
N GLU A 33 20.80 5.07 6.72
CA GLU A 33 20.41 6.48 6.72
C GLU A 33 18.98 6.63 7.23
N LYS A 34 18.82 7.43 8.28
CA LYS A 34 17.54 7.64 8.97
C LYS A 34 16.45 8.13 8.01
N SER A 35 16.79 8.99 7.05
CA SER A 35 15.85 9.53 6.05
C SER A 35 15.21 8.44 5.20
N SER A 36 16.01 7.49 4.71
CA SER A 36 15.57 6.37 3.87
C SER A 36 14.67 5.40 4.64
N ILE A 37 15.02 5.10 5.88
CA ILE A 37 14.23 4.24 6.77
C ILE A 37 12.90 4.92 7.13
N GLN A 38 12.93 6.22 7.44
CA GLN A 38 11.72 6.98 7.73
C GLN A 38 10.79 7.07 6.51
N PHE A 39 11.35 7.29 5.31
CA PHE A 39 10.58 7.28 4.07
C PHE A 39 9.87 5.94 3.86
N HIS A 40 10.60 4.82 4.01
CA HIS A 40 10.01 3.48 3.92
C HIS A 40 8.89 3.27 4.94
N ALA A 41 9.10 3.68 6.20
CA ALA A 41 8.11 3.52 7.27
C ALA A 41 6.84 4.36 7.03
N VAL A 42 6.98 5.60 6.57
CA VAL A 42 5.84 6.48 6.25
C VAL A 42 5.06 5.93 5.07
N MET A 43 5.74 5.60 3.97
CA MET A 43 5.09 5.06 2.78
C MET A 43 4.44 3.70 3.05
N GLY A 44 5.09 2.85 3.85
CA GLY A 44 4.51 1.58 4.28
C GLY A 44 3.26 1.76 5.14
N SER A 45 3.29 2.73 6.07
CA SER A 45 2.13 3.03 6.92
C SER A 45 0.94 3.56 6.12
N ILE A 46 1.19 4.47 5.17
CA ILE A 46 0.16 4.99 4.26
C ILE A 46 -0.43 3.84 3.42
N SER A 47 0.42 2.98 2.86
CA SER A 47 -0.01 1.82 2.05
C SER A 47 -0.85 0.83 2.86
N ALA A 48 -0.48 0.58 4.12
CA ALA A 48 -1.24 -0.29 5.01
C ALA A 48 -2.64 0.27 5.30
N ILE A 49 -2.74 1.57 5.62
CA ILE A 49 -4.03 2.24 5.84
C ILE A 49 -4.89 2.17 4.58
N LEU A 50 -4.32 2.47 3.42
CA LEU A 50 -5.01 2.42 2.13
C LEU A 50 -5.55 1.01 1.82
N THR A 51 -4.77 -0.01 2.16
CA THR A 51 -5.16 -1.42 2.01
C THR A 51 -6.35 -1.77 2.91
N ILE A 52 -6.34 -1.33 4.17
CA ILE A 52 -7.46 -1.55 5.10
C ILE A 52 -8.74 -0.89 4.57
N ILE A 53 -8.65 0.37 4.13
CA ILE A 53 -9.78 1.09 3.54
C ILE A 53 -10.32 0.33 2.31
N LEU A 54 -9.42 -0.12 1.43
CA LEU A 54 -9.80 -0.88 0.25
C LEU A 54 -10.53 -2.18 0.61
N LEU A 55 -10.05 -2.92 1.62
CA LEU A 55 -10.70 -4.14 2.10
C LEU A 55 -12.11 -3.87 2.64
N ILE A 56 -12.29 -2.79 3.42
CA ILE A 56 -13.61 -2.41 3.94
C ILE A 56 -14.57 -2.09 2.79
N VAL A 57 -14.12 -1.26 1.83
CA VAL A 57 -14.94 -0.89 0.67
C VAL A 57 -15.30 -2.12 -0.17
N LEU A 58 -14.36 -3.05 -0.34
CA LEU A 58 -14.59 -4.29 -1.05
C LEU A 58 -15.63 -5.17 -0.33
N MET A 59 -15.52 -5.36 0.98
CA MET A 59 -16.49 -6.13 1.76
C MET A 59 -17.91 -5.54 1.69
N VAL A 60 -18.03 -4.21 1.84
CA VAL A 60 -19.34 -3.52 1.71
C VAL A 60 -19.90 -3.69 0.30
N THR A 61 -19.05 -3.60 -0.72
CA THR A 61 -19.49 -3.76 -2.12
C THR A 61 -19.95 -5.18 -2.41
N ILE A 62 -19.26 -6.21 -1.91
CA ILE A 62 -19.65 -7.61 -2.05
C ILE A 62 -20.98 -7.87 -1.32
N LYS A 63 -21.13 -7.39 -0.08
CA LYS A 63 -22.39 -7.50 0.68
C LYS A 63 -23.59 -6.81 0.03
N LYS A 64 -23.36 -5.79 -0.80
CA LYS A 64 -24.43 -5.08 -1.52
C LYS A 64 -24.85 -5.81 -2.81
N VAL A 65 -23.99 -6.69 -3.32
CA VAL A 65 -24.22 -7.45 -4.56
C VAL A 65 -24.77 -8.86 -4.28
N ALA A 66 -24.46 -9.43 -3.11
CA ALA A 66 -25.05 -10.67 -2.60
C ALA A 66 -26.44 -10.46 -1.99
#